data_AF-A0A359C6T3-F1
#
_entry.id   AF-A0A359C6T3-F1
#
_cell.length_a   1.000
_cell.length_b   1.000
_cell.length_c   1.000
_cell.angle_alpha   90.00
_cell.angle_beta   90.00
_cell.angle_gamma   90.00
#
_symmetry.space_group_name_H-M   'P 1'
#
loop_
_entity.id
_entity.type
_entity.pdbx_description
1 polymer ?
#
loop_
_entity_poly.entity_id
_entity_poly.type
_entity_poly.pdbx_seq_one_letter_code
_entity_poly.pdbx_strand_id
1 'polypeptide(L)'
;SGARILETACGFCIGAGQAPPSGGVSVRTNNRNFEGRSGTKSAGIFLVSAETAAACALKGEMADPRDVAAELGIEYPDVKVPRKFLVDDSMVLPPAEDASKVEVRRGPNIGNPPENVPLPETIRGEVSLKVGDKITTDHIMPAGARLKYRSNIGKYAEFVFEGVDPAFSRRALENKAKGVHNVVVGGMSYGQGSSREHAAICPSHLGVRAVITKSFERIHSANLINFGIVPLLFASEADYDRIDQGDEIEIPEIREAIAKGSTVKARNVTKGFEFEARHTLTGRQIEIILAGGRLAYTKEKGAF
;
A
#
# COMPACT_ATOMS: atom_id res chain seq x y z
N SER A 1 -21.89 31.16 2.16
CA SER A 1 -20.79 30.27 2.61
C SER A 1 -19.73 30.01 1.54
N GLY A 2 -20.01 30.13 0.23
CA GLY A 2 -19.01 29.76 -0.80
C GLY A 2 -18.77 28.25 -0.94
N ALA A 3 -19.66 27.43 -0.37
CA ALA A 3 -19.57 25.98 -0.42
C ALA A 3 -19.91 25.44 -1.82
N ARG A 4 -19.17 24.42 -2.26
CA ARG A 4 -19.43 23.68 -3.49
C ARG A 4 -19.74 22.23 -3.13
N ILE A 5 -20.90 21.75 -3.57
CA ILE A 5 -21.23 20.32 -3.51
C ILE A 5 -20.42 19.61 -4.60
N LEU A 6 -19.72 18.55 -4.22
CA LEU A 6 -18.93 17.73 -5.12
C LEU A 6 -19.66 16.44 -5.44
N GLU A 7 -19.12 15.69 -6.41
CA GLU A 7 -19.59 14.35 -6.67
C GLU A 7 -19.45 13.47 -5.41
N THR A 8 -20.40 12.54 -5.24
CA THR A 8 -20.36 11.54 -4.15
C THR A 8 -19.26 10.52 -4.40
N ALA A 9 -18.01 10.94 -4.18
CA ALA A 9 -16.81 10.17 -4.46
C ALA A 9 -15.72 10.48 -3.43
N CYS A 10 -14.64 9.69 -3.44
CA CYS A 10 -13.51 9.92 -2.52
C CYS A 10 -12.83 11.29 -2.72
N GLY A 11 -12.68 11.74 -3.97
CA GLY A 11 -12.15 13.07 -4.31
C GLY A 11 -10.88 13.49 -3.55
N PHE A 12 -10.95 14.64 -2.88
CA PHE A 12 -9.84 15.25 -2.16
C PHE A 12 -9.23 14.34 -1.06
N CYS A 13 -9.99 13.38 -0.53
CA CYS A 13 -9.52 12.46 0.52
C CYS A 13 -8.32 11.61 0.07
N ILE A 14 -8.23 11.35 -1.24
CA ILE A 14 -7.14 10.58 -1.86
C ILE A 14 -6.23 11.45 -2.74
N GLY A 15 -6.35 12.77 -2.63
CA GLY A 15 -5.63 13.74 -3.46
C GLY A 15 -6.14 13.82 -4.90
N ALA A 16 -7.38 13.36 -5.18
CA ALA A 16 -8.01 13.50 -6.49
C ALA A 16 -8.83 14.80 -6.55
N GLY A 17 -8.17 15.89 -6.96
CA GLY A 17 -8.77 17.23 -7.00
C GLY A 17 -8.72 17.96 -5.66
N GLN A 18 -8.93 19.28 -5.70
CA GLN A 18 -8.86 20.19 -4.53
C GLN A 18 -7.59 20.02 -3.69
N ALA A 19 -6.46 19.86 -4.37
CA ALA A 19 -5.16 19.82 -3.75
C ALA A 19 -4.89 21.18 -3.07
N PRO A 20 -4.43 21.19 -1.80
CA PRO A 20 -4.13 22.42 -1.10
C PRO A 20 -2.91 23.13 -1.72
N PRO A 21 -2.76 24.45 -1.53
CA PRO A 21 -1.59 25.17 -2.03
C PRO A 21 -0.30 24.72 -1.35
N SER A 22 0.82 24.88 -2.03
CA SER A 22 2.16 24.55 -1.51
C SER A 22 2.46 25.33 -0.22
N GLY A 23 2.91 24.62 0.82
CA GLY A 23 3.17 25.20 2.14
C GLY A 23 1.90 25.65 2.90
N GLY A 24 0.71 25.42 2.34
CA GLY A 24 -0.55 25.83 2.94
C GLY A 24 -1.06 24.87 4.01
N VAL A 25 -1.96 25.38 4.85
CA VAL A 25 -2.72 24.60 5.83
C VAL A 25 -4.09 24.25 5.27
N SER A 26 -4.54 23.03 5.49
CA SER A 26 -5.86 22.56 5.07
C SER A 26 -6.50 21.68 6.14
N VAL A 27 -7.66 22.11 6.63
CA VAL A 27 -8.50 21.31 7.53
C VAL A 27 -9.38 20.37 6.71
N ARG A 28 -9.47 19.10 7.13
CA ARG A 28 -10.18 18.05 6.38
C ARG A 28 -11.02 17.20 7.33
N THR A 29 -12.20 16.83 6.87
CA THR A 29 -13.16 15.97 7.57
C THR A 29 -13.03 14.49 7.19
N ASN A 30 -11.84 14.11 6.71
CA ASN A 30 -11.50 12.72 6.42
C ASN A 30 -10.75 12.08 7.61
N ASN A 31 -10.24 10.87 7.42
CA ASN A 31 -9.64 10.06 8.50
C ASN A 31 -8.14 9.85 8.36
N ARG A 32 -7.47 10.51 7.40
CA ARG A 32 -6.04 10.33 7.11
C ARG A 32 -5.38 11.61 6.63
N ASN A 33 -4.23 11.93 7.21
CA ASN A 33 -3.43 13.12 6.92
C ASN A 33 -1.94 12.82 6.69
N PHE A 34 -1.60 11.65 6.14
CA PHE A 34 -0.23 11.31 5.78
C PHE A 34 0.36 12.34 4.79
N GLU A 35 1.68 12.55 4.86
CA GLU A 35 2.39 13.48 3.99
C GLU A 35 2.07 13.22 2.50
N GLY A 36 1.70 14.27 1.76
CA GLY A 36 1.36 14.19 0.33
C GLY A 36 0.05 13.50 -0.01
N ARG A 37 -0.69 12.93 0.96
CA ARG A 37 -1.95 12.19 0.71
C ARG A 37 -3.02 13.00 -0.02
N SER A 38 -3.11 14.30 0.27
CA SER A 38 -4.11 15.20 -0.32
C SER A 38 -3.63 15.88 -1.60
N GLY A 39 -2.59 15.36 -2.27
CA GLY A 39 -2.15 15.80 -3.59
C GLY A 39 -0.98 16.79 -3.60
N THR A 40 -0.74 17.52 -2.50
CA THR A 40 0.39 18.45 -2.36
C THR A 40 1.28 18.02 -1.20
N LYS A 41 2.55 17.71 -1.49
CA LYS A 41 3.49 17.16 -0.49
C LYS A 41 3.78 18.12 0.67
N SER A 42 3.98 19.40 0.38
CA SER A 42 4.35 20.41 1.38
C SER A 42 3.18 20.97 2.19
N ALA A 43 1.95 20.49 1.97
CA ALA A 43 0.79 21.02 2.66
C ALA A 43 0.56 20.36 4.03
N GLY A 44 0.20 21.17 5.03
CA GLY A 44 -0.20 20.70 6.35
C GLY A 44 -1.66 20.29 6.36
N ILE A 45 -1.94 19.01 6.65
CA ILE A 45 -3.29 18.47 6.69
C ILE A 45 -3.71 18.17 8.13
N PHE A 46 -4.82 18.78 8.57
CA PHE A 46 -5.35 18.64 9.92
C PHE A 46 -6.73 18.00 9.88
N LEU A 47 -6.91 16.91 10.63
CA LEU A 47 -8.19 16.20 10.69
C LEU A 47 -9.08 16.85 11.74
N VAL A 48 -10.30 17.22 11.35
CA VAL A 48 -11.25 17.94 12.21
C VAL A 48 -12.68 17.44 11.99
N SER A 49 -13.59 17.81 12.88
CA SER A 49 -15.03 17.56 12.70
C SER A 49 -15.63 18.43 11.58
N ALA A 50 -16.83 18.11 11.13
CA ALA A 50 -17.52 18.87 10.09
C ALA A 50 -17.82 20.32 10.53
N GLU A 51 -18.21 20.49 11.78
CA GLU A 51 -18.51 21.78 12.40
C GLU A 51 -17.25 22.64 12.48
N THR A 52 -16.13 22.05 12.91
CA THR A 52 -14.83 22.73 12.98
C THR A 52 -14.37 23.16 11.59
N ALA A 53 -14.50 22.29 10.58
CA ALA A 53 -14.15 22.64 9.20
C ALA A 53 -15.00 23.81 8.67
N ALA A 54 -16.30 23.84 8.98
CA ALA A 54 -17.19 24.94 8.62
C ALA A 54 -16.80 26.25 9.33
N ALA A 55 -16.49 26.18 10.63
CA ALA A 55 -16.03 27.32 11.42
C ALA A 55 -14.72 27.91 10.87
N CYS A 56 -13.73 27.06 10.61
CA CYS A 56 -12.46 27.49 10.00
C CYS A 56 -12.66 28.10 8.61
N ALA A 57 -13.58 27.56 7.80
CA ALA A 57 -13.89 28.11 6.48
C ALA A 57 -14.54 29.50 6.55
N LEU A 58 -15.34 29.77 7.59
CA LEU A 58 -15.95 31.08 7.82
C LEU A 58 -14.95 32.12 8.34
N LYS A 59 -14.02 31.70 9.21
CA LYS A 59 -13.03 32.60 9.83
C LYS A 59 -11.75 32.79 9.02
N GLY A 60 -11.39 31.81 8.18
CA GLY A 60 -10.12 31.80 7.44
C GLY A 60 -8.92 31.35 8.28
N GLU A 61 -9.14 30.91 9.52
CA GLU A 61 -8.12 30.44 10.46
C GLU A 61 -8.66 29.27 11.30
N MET A 62 -7.81 28.65 12.12
CA MET A 62 -8.25 27.61 13.05
C MET A 62 -9.20 28.20 14.09
N ALA A 63 -10.42 27.68 14.18
CA ALA A 63 -11.46 28.21 15.05
C ALA A 63 -12.23 27.11 15.78
N ASP A 64 -12.62 27.38 17.02
CA ASP A 64 -13.56 26.54 17.75
C ASP A 64 -14.98 26.77 17.20
N PRO A 65 -15.70 25.72 16.75
CA PRO A 65 -17.04 25.90 16.22
C PRO A 65 -18.05 26.46 17.24
N ARG A 66 -17.81 26.31 18.55
CA ARG A 66 -18.67 26.84 19.61
C ARG A 66 -18.57 28.36 19.73
N ASP A 67 -17.35 28.88 19.63
CA ASP A 67 -17.10 30.33 19.71
C ASP A 67 -17.67 31.02 18.47
N VAL A 68 -17.45 30.45 17.28
CA VAL A 68 -18.02 30.96 16.04
C VAL A 68 -19.55 30.90 16.06
N ALA A 69 -20.13 29.83 16.60
CA ALA A 69 -21.58 29.72 16.75
C ALA A 69 -22.14 30.80 17.69
N ALA A 70 -21.50 31.04 18.85
CA ALA A 70 -21.92 32.07 19.80
C ALA A 70 -21.83 33.49 19.20
N GLU A 71 -20.74 33.80 18.49
CA GLU A 71 -20.54 35.10 17.84
C GLU A 71 -21.59 35.37 16.75
N LEU A 72 -21.93 34.35 15.96
CA LEU A 72 -22.89 34.47 14.86
C LEU A 72 -24.34 34.25 15.29
N GLY A 73 -24.59 33.95 16.58
CA GLY A 73 -25.92 33.62 17.08
C GLY A 73 -26.52 32.36 16.45
N ILE A 74 -25.69 31.38 16.10
CA ILE A 74 -26.11 30.10 15.50
C ILE A 74 -26.38 29.10 16.62
N GLU A 75 -27.62 28.63 16.73
CA GLU A 75 -27.95 27.51 17.62
C GLU A 75 -27.50 26.17 17.02
N TYR A 76 -27.14 25.23 17.89
CA TYR A 76 -26.76 23.89 17.46
C TYR A 76 -27.96 23.18 16.82
N PRO A 77 -27.85 22.68 15.58
CA PRO A 77 -29.00 22.09 14.89
C PRO A 77 -29.39 20.75 15.54
N ASP A 78 -30.67 20.61 15.91
CA ASP A 78 -31.25 19.33 16.31
C ASP A 78 -31.57 18.47 15.08
N VAL A 79 -30.54 17.77 14.57
CA VAL A 79 -30.65 16.93 13.37
C VAL A 79 -31.49 15.69 13.67
N LYS A 80 -32.73 15.66 13.16
CA LYS A 80 -33.60 14.48 13.23
C LYS A 80 -33.34 13.54 12.05
N VAL A 81 -33.04 12.28 12.35
CA VAL A 81 -32.96 11.23 11.33
C VAL A 81 -34.35 11.05 10.71
N PRO A 82 -34.48 11.11 9.37
CA PRO A 82 -35.77 10.97 8.72
C PRO A 82 -36.30 9.54 8.87
N ARG A 83 -37.64 9.39 8.95
CA ARG A 83 -38.29 8.06 9.00
C ARG A 83 -38.09 7.23 7.73
N LYS A 84 -37.82 7.89 6.60
CA LYS A 84 -37.56 7.27 5.29
C LYS A 84 -36.46 8.07 4.59
N PHE A 85 -35.51 7.37 3.99
CA PHE A 85 -34.50 7.98 3.12
C PHE A 85 -35.03 8.04 1.69
N LEU A 86 -34.61 9.07 0.95
CA LEU A 86 -34.79 9.09 -0.50
C LEU A 86 -33.80 8.10 -1.10
N VAL A 87 -34.31 7.14 -1.88
CA VAL A 87 -33.53 6.10 -2.53
C VAL A 87 -33.58 6.36 -4.03
N ASP A 88 -32.41 6.45 -4.66
CA ASP A 88 -32.25 6.58 -6.09
C ASP A 88 -31.23 5.54 -6.57
N ASP A 89 -31.75 4.44 -7.08
CA ASP A 89 -30.96 3.30 -7.57
C ASP A 89 -30.83 3.34 -9.09
N SER A 90 -31.17 4.47 -9.74
CA SER A 90 -31.18 4.59 -11.21
C SER A 90 -29.80 4.35 -11.85
N MET A 91 -28.71 4.53 -11.10
CA MET A 91 -27.34 4.23 -11.54
C MET A 91 -26.85 2.82 -11.18
N VAL A 92 -27.69 1.99 -10.56
CA VAL A 92 -27.34 0.59 -10.22
C VAL A 92 -27.72 -0.30 -11.40
N LEU A 93 -26.71 -0.78 -12.11
CA LEU A 93 -26.89 -1.73 -13.20
C LEU A 93 -26.95 -3.17 -12.65
N PRO A 94 -28.03 -3.94 -12.88
CA PRO A 94 -28.08 -5.34 -12.48
C PRO A 94 -27.11 -6.18 -13.34
N PRO A 95 -26.65 -7.34 -12.82
CA PRO A 95 -25.88 -8.27 -13.63
C PRO A 95 -26.72 -8.76 -14.83
N ALA A 96 -26.05 -9.12 -15.92
CA ALA A 96 -26.71 -9.74 -17.06
C ALA A 96 -27.33 -11.09 -16.64
N GLU A 97 -28.51 -11.42 -17.19
CA GLU A 97 -29.17 -12.71 -16.94
C GLU A 97 -28.30 -13.90 -17.38
N ASP A 98 -27.52 -13.71 -18.44
CA ASP A 98 -26.58 -14.70 -18.96
C ASP A 98 -25.18 -14.08 -19.08
N ALA A 99 -24.35 -14.32 -18.06
CA ALA A 99 -22.99 -13.79 -17.99
C ALA A 99 -22.07 -14.33 -19.11
N SER A 100 -22.38 -15.48 -19.73
CA SER A 100 -21.55 -16.07 -20.78
C SER A 100 -21.55 -15.26 -22.08
N LYS A 101 -22.58 -14.44 -22.28
CA LYS A 101 -22.74 -13.55 -23.45
C LYS A 101 -22.09 -12.18 -23.25
N VAL A 102 -21.55 -11.88 -22.07
CA VAL A 102 -20.96 -10.58 -21.76
C VAL A 102 -19.53 -10.51 -22.31
N GLU A 103 -19.31 -9.59 -23.24
CA GLU A 103 -17.97 -9.27 -23.75
C GLU A 103 -17.21 -8.39 -22.75
N VAL A 104 -16.08 -8.88 -22.21
CA VAL A 104 -15.20 -8.08 -21.35
C VAL A 104 -14.23 -7.27 -22.20
N ARG A 105 -14.54 -5.99 -22.42
CA ARG A 105 -13.69 -5.08 -23.20
C ARG A 105 -12.50 -4.58 -22.37
N ARG A 106 -11.30 -4.69 -22.95
CA ARG A 106 -10.05 -4.23 -22.32
C ARG A 106 -9.44 -3.09 -23.12
N GLY A 107 -9.33 -1.91 -22.50
CA GLY A 107 -8.66 -0.75 -23.10
C GLY A 107 -7.14 -0.86 -23.05
N PRO A 108 -6.41 0.06 -23.71
CA PRO A 108 -4.94 0.01 -23.84
C PRO A 108 -4.19 0.12 -22.50
N ASN A 109 -4.87 0.57 -21.45
CA ASN A 109 -4.32 0.70 -20.10
C ASN A 109 -4.82 -0.39 -19.13
N ILE A 110 -5.38 -1.48 -19.67
CA ILE A 110 -5.68 -2.71 -18.92
C ILE A 110 -4.62 -3.73 -19.34
N GLY A 111 -3.68 -3.97 -18.43
CA GLY A 111 -2.59 -4.92 -18.64
C GLY A 111 -3.02 -6.37 -18.43
N ASN A 112 -2.08 -7.28 -18.71
CA ASN A 112 -2.24 -8.67 -18.33
C ASN A 112 -2.22 -8.82 -16.80
N PRO A 113 -2.95 -9.79 -16.24
CA PRO A 113 -2.78 -10.18 -14.85
C PRO A 113 -1.30 -10.51 -14.56
N PRO A 114 -0.81 -10.23 -13.34
CA PRO A 114 0.55 -10.61 -12.99
C PRO A 114 0.69 -12.13 -12.97
N GLU A 115 1.84 -12.60 -13.44
CA GLU A 115 2.26 -13.99 -13.28
C GLU A 115 3.40 -14.03 -12.27
N ASN A 116 3.26 -14.93 -11.31
CA ASN A 116 4.30 -15.19 -10.34
C ASN A 116 4.91 -16.56 -10.58
N VAL A 117 6.19 -16.67 -10.22
CA VAL A 117 6.91 -17.94 -10.21
C VAL A 117 6.94 -18.50 -8.80
N PRO A 118 7.04 -19.83 -8.63
CA PRO A 118 7.23 -20.46 -7.33
C PRO A 118 8.41 -19.85 -6.56
N LEU A 119 8.35 -19.90 -5.23
CA LEU A 119 9.46 -19.46 -4.39
C LEU A 119 10.74 -20.20 -4.79
N PRO A 120 11.89 -19.54 -5.04
CA PRO A 120 13.12 -20.25 -5.40
C PRO A 120 13.66 -21.05 -4.20
N GLU A 121 14.53 -22.04 -4.47
CA GLU A 121 15.24 -22.78 -3.40
C GLU A 121 16.17 -21.88 -2.58
N THR A 122 16.69 -20.82 -3.20
CA THR A 122 17.55 -19.83 -2.54
C THR A 122 17.18 -18.44 -3.04
N ILE A 123 17.06 -17.48 -2.14
CA ILE A 123 16.99 -16.06 -2.50
C ILE A 123 18.42 -15.50 -2.44
N ARG A 124 19.00 -15.24 -3.61
CA ARG A 124 20.22 -14.41 -3.77
C ARG A 124 19.82 -13.06 -4.30
N GLY A 125 19.99 -11.99 -3.53
CA GLY A 125 19.47 -10.69 -3.91
C GLY A 125 20.21 -9.52 -3.28
N GLU A 126 19.94 -8.33 -3.80
CA GLU A 126 20.44 -7.06 -3.27
C GLU A 126 19.38 -6.45 -2.34
N VAL A 127 19.81 -5.78 -1.27
CA VAL A 127 18.97 -4.84 -0.52
C VAL A 127 18.70 -3.62 -1.39
N SER A 128 17.75 -3.79 -2.30
CA SER A 128 17.32 -2.78 -3.26
C SER A 128 16.71 -1.53 -2.61
N LEU A 129 16.26 -1.64 -1.36
CA LEU A 129 15.78 -0.52 -0.55
C LEU A 129 15.93 -0.83 0.95
N LYS A 130 16.45 0.14 1.72
CA LYS A 130 16.37 0.16 3.19
C LYS A 130 15.57 1.37 3.64
N VAL A 131 14.56 1.16 4.48
CA VAL A 131 13.67 2.21 5.00
C VAL A 131 13.49 2.08 6.51
N GLY A 132 13.20 3.21 7.15
CA GLY A 132 12.92 3.28 8.58
C GLY A 132 11.51 2.80 8.96
N ASP A 133 11.01 3.33 10.08
CA ASP A 133 9.71 2.99 10.63
C ASP A 133 8.54 3.65 9.88
N LYS A 134 7.34 3.13 10.10
CA LYS A 134 6.04 3.71 9.69
C LYS A 134 5.93 3.97 8.18
N ILE A 135 6.52 3.08 7.39
CA ILE A 135 6.36 3.11 5.94
C ILE A 135 4.92 2.74 5.59
N THR A 136 4.19 3.70 5.01
CA THR A 136 2.80 3.51 4.63
C THR A 136 2.69 2.88 3.25
N THR A 137 1.54 2.31 2.94
CA THR A 137 1.18 1.89 1.57
C THR A 137 1.16 3.05 0.57
N ASP A 138 1.02 4.31 1.01
CA ASP A 138 1.20 5.48 0.16
C ASP A 138 2.68 5.77 -0.13
N HIS A 139 3.59 5.46 0.79
CA HIS A 139 5.04 5.49 0.54
C HIS A 139 5.46 4.38 -0.42
N ILE A 140 4.93 3.16 -0.27
CA ILE A 140 5.25 2.01 -1.13
C ILE A 140 4.68 2.19 -2.53
N MET A 141 3.40 2.55 -2.61
CA MET A 141 2.69 2.72 -3.88
C MET A 141 1.81 3.97 -3.80
N PRO A 142 2.23 5.11 -4.36
CA PRO A 142 1.48 6.36 -4.31
C PRO A 142 0.09 6.24 -4.94
N ALA A 143 -0.88 6.96 -4.37
CA ALA A 143 -2.24 7.08 -4.90
C ALA A 143 -2.35 8.26 -5.89
N GLY A 144 -3.39 9.09 -5.73
CA GLY A 144 -3.58 10.32 -6.51
C GLY A 144 -3.55 10.08 -8.02
N ALA A 145 -2.74 10.88 -8.73
CA ALA A 145 -2.62 10.85 -10.19
C ALA A 145 -2.14 9.51 -10.76
N ARG A 146 -1.60 8.61 -9.94
CA ARG A 146 -1.11 7.28 -10.36
C ARG A 146 -2.21 6.24 -10.44
N LEU A 147 -3.36 6.46 -9.79
CA LEU A 147 -4.49 5.52 -9.77
C LEU A 147 -5.06 5.21 -11.16
N LYS A 148 -4.82 6.07 -12.15
CA LYS A 148 -5.16 5.77 -13.55
C LYS A 148 -4.48 4.51 -14.06
N TYR A 149 -3.31 4.13 -13.54
CA TYR A 149 -2.57 2.92 -13.95
C TYR A 149 -2.92 1.67 -13.13
N ARG A 150 -3.95 1.71 -12.28
CA ARG A 150 -4.25 0.64 -11.33
C ARG A 150 -4.51 -0.73 -11.98
N SER A 151 -4.97 -0.75 -13.23
CA SER A 151 -5.18 -1.96 -14.03
C SER A 151 -4.01 -2.31 -14.96
N ASN A 152 -2.92 -1.55 -14.92
CA ASN A 152 -1.69 -1.78 -15.69
C ASN A 152 -0.50 -1.92 -14.73
N ILE A 153 -0.28 -3.14 -14.23
CA ILE A 153 0.71 -3.40 -13.19
C ILE A 153 2.12 -3.01 -13.62
N GLY A 154 2.50 -3.30 -14.88
CA GLY A 154 3.81 -2.92 -15.40
C GLY A 154 4.03 -1.41 -15.38
N LYS A 155 3.04 -0.63 -15.84
CA LYS A 155 3.13 0.83 -15.81
C LYS A 155 3.07 1.40 -14.39
N TYR A 156 2.21 0.85 -13.54
CA TYR A 156 2.06 1.34 -12.17
C TYR A 156 3.30 1.02 -11.31
N ALA A 157 4.00 -0.08 -11.62
CA ALA A 157 5.21 -0.49 -10.94
C ALA A 157 6.37 0.51 -11.08
N GLU A 158 6.38 1.35 -12.12
CA GLU A 158 7.38 2.41 -12.28
C GLU A 158 7.38 3.41 -11.11
N PHE A 159 6.26 3.52 -10.38
CA PHE A 159 6.06 4.47 -9.28
C PHE A 159 6.23 3.84 -7.88
N VAL A 160 6.62 2.56 -7.79
CA VAL A 160 6.92 1.93 -6.50
C VAL A 160 8.03 2.73 -5.80
N PHE A 161 7.77 3.15 -4.56
CA PHE A 161 8.64 3.98 -3.74
C PHE A 161 9.04 5.34 -4.34
N GLU A 162 8.30 5.91 -5.32
CA GLU A 162 8.71 7.15 -5.99
C GLU A 162 8.96 8.33 -5.01
N GLY A 163 8.19 8.38 -3.91
CA GLY A 163 8.30 9.42 -2.89
C GLY A 163 9.38 9.17 -1.84
N VAL A 164 9.99 7.98 -1.84
CA VAL A 164 11.00 7.51 -0.88
C VAL A 164 12.37 7.39 -1.55
N ASP A 165 12.45 6.60 -2.63
CA ASP A 165 13.63 6.44 -3.47
C ASP A 165 13.17 6.40 -4.95
N PRO A 166 13.26 7.52 -5.68
CA PRO A 166 12.85 7.61 -7.09
C PRO A 166 13.60 6.66 -8.03
N ALA A 167 14.77 6.14 -7.62
CA ALA A 167 15.56 5.20 -8.42
C ALA A 167 15.17 3.73 -8.17
N PHE A 168 14.34 3.44 -7.16
CA PHE A 168 14.01 2.07 -6.77
C PHE A 168 13.47 1.23 -7.92
N SER A 169 12.45 1.70 -8.65
CA SER A 169 11.79 0.90 -9.68
C SER A 169 12.75 0.51 -10.81
N ARG A 170 13.64 1.44 -11.19
CA ARG A 170 14.70 1.20 -12.18
C ARG A 170 15.74 0.20 -11.66
N ARG A 171 16.28 0.42 -10.46
CA ARG A 171 17.25 -0.47 -9.81
C ARG A 171 16.70 -1.90 -9.70
N ALA A 172 15.46 -2.04 -9.28
CA ALA A 172 14.80 -3.32 -9.13
C ALA A 172 14.63 -4.05 -10.47
N LEU A 173 14.26 -3.33 -11.54
CA LEU A 173 14.19 -3.91 -12.89
C LEU A 173 15.57 -4.32 -13.43
N GLU A 174 16.61 -3.51 -13.19
CA GLU A 174 17.99 -3.85 -13.57
C GLU A 174 18.48 -5.12 -12.86
N ASN A 175 18.21 -5.24 -11.56
CA ASN A 175 18.52 -6.45 -10.78
C ASN A 175 17.76 -7.66 -11.32
N LYS A 176 16.44 -7.52 -11.55
CA LYS A 176 15.60 -8.58 -12.12
C LYS A 176 16.11 -9.05 -13.49
N ALA A 177 16.55 -8.12 -14.35
CA ALA A 177 17.10 -8.44 -15.67
C ALA A 177 18.43 -9.21 -15.59
N LYS A 178 19.21 -9.00 -14.53
CA LYS A 178 20.45 -9.75 -14.23
C LYS A 178 20.20 -11.08 -13.51
N GLY A 179 18.95 -11.43 -13.21
CA GLY A 179 18.61 -12.59 -12.38
C GLY A 179 18.91 -12.42 -10.89
N VAL A 180 19.16 -11.19 -10.43
CA VAL A 180 19.37 -10.85 -9.02
C VAL A 180 18.02 -10.51 -8.40
N HIS A 181 17.69 -11.14 -7.27
CA HIS A 181 16.44 -10.84 -6.56
C HIS A 181 16.52 -9.48 -5.85
N ASN A 182 15.36 -8.88 -5.61
CA ASN A 182 15.27 -7.67 -4.81
C ASN A 182 14.79 -8.02 -3.38
N VAL A 183 15.50 -7.50 -2.39
CA VAL A 183 15.12 -7.54 -0.97
C VAL A 183 14.84 -6.12 -0.51
N VAL A 184 13.77 -5.95 0.28
CA VAL A 184 13.47 -4.69 0.96
C VAL A 184 13.67 -4.88 2.46
N VAL A 185 14.38 -3.96 3.10
CA VAL A 185 14.60 -3.93 4.54
C VAL A 185 13.83 -2.76 5.16
N GLY A 186 13.07 -3.01 6.22
CA GLY A 186 12.21 -2.00 6.85
C GLY A 186 12.29 -1.97 8.38
N GLY A 187 11.89 -0.85 8.97
CA GLY A 187 11.74 -0.70 10.41
C GLY A 187 10.43 -1.28 10.97
N MET A 188 9.85 -0.60 11.95
CA MET A 188 8.58 -0.92 12.61
C MET A 188 7.36 -0.47 11.79
N SER A 189 6.22 -1.15 11.93
CA SER A 189 4.93 -0.78 11.33
C SER A 189 5.01 -0.60 9.80
N TYR A 190 5.68 -1.53 9.13
CA TYR A 190 5.82 -1.51 7.68
C TYR A 190 4.52 -1.91 6.98
N GLY A 191 4.05 -1.07 6.05
CA GLY A 191 2.84 -1.28 5.26
C GLY A 191 1.58 -0.64 5.83
N GLN A 192 1.68 0.46 6.57
CA GLN A 192 0.52 1.10 7.21
C GLN A 192 -0.48 1.70 6.21
N GLY A 193 -1.75 1.72 6.58
CA GLY A 193 -2.75 2.58 5.95
C GLY A 193 -3.72 1.84 5.04
N SER A 194 -3.64 2.07 3.72
CA SER A 194 -4.65 1.54 2.78
C SER A 194 -4.49 0.04 2.54
N SER A 195 -5.58 -0.65 2.22
CA SER A 195 -5.57 -2.07 1.86
C SER A 195 -5.07 -2.35 0.44
N ARG A 196 -4.48 -1.37 -0.24
CA ARG A 196 -4.12 -1.46 -1.66
C ARG A 196 -3.12 -2.59 -1.90
N GLU A 197 -3.61 -3.65 -2.54
CA GLU A 197 -2.81 -4.80 -2.98
C GLU A 197 -1.70 -4.41 -3.97
N HIS A 198 -1.86 -3.26 -4.63
CA HIS A 198 -0.86 -2.60 -5.48
C HIS A 198 0.49 -2.40 -4.78
N ALA A 199 0.48 -2.17 -3.47
CA ALA A 199 1.69 -2.07 -2.66
C ALA A 199 2.45 -3.41 -2.51
N ALA A 200 1.92 -4.54 -3.00
CA ALA A 200 2.59 -5.84 -3.00
C ALA A 200 2.76 -6.40 -4.42
N ILE A 201 1.72 -6.32 -5.26
CA ILE A 201 1.73 -6.83 -6.64
C ILE A 201 2.78 -6.12 -7.52
N CYS A 202 2.96 -4.80 -7.35
CA CYS A 202 3.91 -4.02 -8.13
C CYS A 202 5.36 -4.29 -7.68
N PRO A 203 5.69 -4.31 -6.37
CA PRO A 203 6.99 -4.84 -5.92
C PRO A 203 7.28 -6.27 -6.41
N SER A 204 6.29 -7.15 -6.41
CA SER A 204 6.46 -8.53 -6.92
C SER A 204 6.78 -8.54 -8.41
N HIS A 205 6.09 -7.70 -9.19
CA HIS A 205 6.39 -7.47 -10.61
C HIS A 205 7.83 -6.98 -10.83
N LEU A 206 8.35 -6.12 -9.94
CA LEU A 206 9.74 -5.65 -9.96
C LEU A 206 10.77 -6.68 -9.47
N GLY A 207 10.35 -7.90 -9.12
CA GLY A 207 11.26 -8.96 -8.69
C GLY A 207 11.62 -8.93 -7.21
N VAL A 208 10.86 -8.21 -6.37
CA VAL A 208 10.98 -8.33 -4.92
C VAL A 208 10.58 -9.75 -4.50
N ARG A 209 11.42 -10.41 -3.71
CA ARG A 209 11.18 -11.79 -3.21
C ARG A 209 11.08 -11.88 -1.71
N ALA A 210 11.72 -10.98 -0.98
CA ALA A 210 11.63 -10.91 0.46
C ALA A 210 11.51 -9.46 0.93
N VAL A 211 10.74 -9.27 1.99
CA VAL A 211 10.70 -8.03 2.76
C VAL A 211 11.04 -8.40 4.20
N ILE A 212 12.12 -7.85 4.73
CA ILE A 212 12.63 -8.15 6.08
C ILE A 212 12.46 -6.92 6.96
N THR A 213 11.64 -7.00 8.01
CA THR A 213 11.29 -5.83 8.83
C THR A 213 11.32 -6.11 10.32
N LYS A 214 11.25 -5.06 11.15
CA LYS A 214 11.04 -5.24 12.59
C LYS A 214 9.58 -5.61 12.88
N SER A 215 8.62 -5.01 12.18
CA SER A 215 7.21 -5.40 12.25
C SER A 215 6.40 -5.02 11.01
N PHE A 216 5.32 -5.77 10.77
CA PHE A 216 4.40 -5.55 9.65
C PHE A 216 3.01 -5.13 10.10
N GLU A 217 2.35 -4.37 9.23
CA GLU A 217 0.92 -4.14 9.30
C GLU A 217 0.15 -5.29 8.65
N ARG A 218 -0.87 -5.79 9.35
CA ARG A 218 -1.54 -7.07 9.07
C ARG A 218 -2.03 -7.22 7.63
N ILE A 219 -2.72 -6.21 7.09
CA ILE A 219 -3.29 -6.26 5.74
C ILE A 219 -2.17 -6.29 4.69
N HIS A 220 -1.11 -5.52 4.90
CA HIS A 220 -0.01 -5.48 3.95
C HIS A 220 0.77 -6.80 3.93
N SER A 221 1.06 -7.39 5.10
CA SER A 221 1.67 -8.73 5.19
C SER A 221 0.85 -9.78 4.43
N ALA A 222 -0.48 -9.77 4.56
CA ALA A 222 -1.35 -10.67 3.79
C ALA A 222 -1.26 -10.44 2.27
N ASN A 223 -1.12 -9.19 1.83
CA ASN A 223 -0.93 -8.87 0.42
C ASN A 223 0.42 -9.35 -0.11
N LEU A 224 1.51 -9.19 0.65
CA LEU A 224 2.83 -9.73 0.27
C LEU A 224 2.73 -11.24 0.00
N ILE A 225 2.07 -11.97 0.90
CA ILE A 225 1.82 -13.41 0.76
C ILE A 225 1.01 -13.73 -0.49
N ASN A 226 -0.06 -12.99 -0.76
CA ASN A 226 -0.89 -13.21 -1.95
C ASN A 226 -0.10 -13.09 -3.25
N PHE A 227 0.99 -12.32 -3.28
CA PHE A 227 1.83 -12.13 -4.46
C PHE A 227 3.22 -12.76 -4.34
N GLY A 228 3.39 -13.75 -3.46
CA GLY A 228 4.60 -14.58 -3.40
C GLY A 228 5.84 -13.86 -2.86
N ILE A 229 5.68 -12.72 -2.19
CA ILE A 229 6.77 -12.06 -1.48
C ILE A 229 6.78 -12.59 -0.06
N VAL A 230 7.94 -13.06 0.41
CA VAL A 230 8.09 -13.61 1.76
C VAL A 230 8.20 -12.46 2.78
N PRO A 231 7.24 -12.29 3.71
CA PRO A 231 7.39 -11.36 4.81
C PRO A 231 8.19 -12.01 5.93
N LEU A 232 9.33 -11.41 6.27
CA LEU A 232 10.24 -11.87 7.32
C LEU A 232 10.39 -10.80 8.40
N LEU A 233 10.39 -11.23 9.65
CA LEU A 233 10.65 -10.42 10.84
C LEU A 233 12.10 -10.65 11.28
N PHE A 234 12.84 -9.61 11.65
CA PHE A 234 14.13 -9.83 12.29
C PHE A 234 13.96 -10.62 13.59
N ALA A 235 14.79 -11.65 13.81
CA ALA A 235 14.82 -12.35 15.09
C ALA A 235 15.43 -11.45 16.19
N SER A 236 16.39 -10.61 15.81
CA SER A 236 16.96 -9.54 16.61
C SER A 236 16.83 -8.22 15.87
N GLU A 237 16.08 -7.26 16.42
CA GLU A 237 15.90 -5.95 15.77
C GLU A 237 17.21 -5.18 15.56
N ALA A 238 18.28 -5.50 16.30
CA ALA A 238 19.60 -4.90 16.12
C ALA A 238 20.25 -5.27 14.78
N ASP A 239 19.81 -6.36 14.13
CA ASP A 239 20.33 -6.75 12.81
C ASP A 239 19.90 -5.78 11.71
N TYR A 240 18.79 -5.07 11.89
CA TYR A 240 18.37 -4.00 10.98
C TYR A 240 19.45 -2.92 10.81
N ASP A 241 20.15 -2.55 11.88
CA ASP A 241 21.17 -1.50 11.86
C ASP A 241 22.47 -1.95 11.18
N ARG A 242 22.68 -3.27 11.05
CA ARG A 242 23.90 -3.87 10.46
C ARG A 242 23.80 -4.03 8.94
N ILE A 243 22.61 -3.98 8.37
CA ILE A 243 22.34 -4.19 6.93
C ILE A 243 22.18 -2.83 6.26
N ASP A 244 22.87 -2.56 5.16
CA ASP A 244 22.73 -1.33 4.39
C ASP A 244 22.06 -1.58 3.04
N GLN A 245 21.53 -0.51 2.45
CA GLN A 245 21.05 -0.55 1.07
C GLN A 245 22.22 -0.85 0.13
N GLY A 246 22.02 -1.78 -0.81
CA GLY A 246 23.07 -2.29 -1.70
C GLY A 246 23.82 -3.51 -1.18
N ASP A 247 23.63 -3.92 0.08
CA ASP A 247 24.21 -5.18 0.58
C ASP A 247 23.61 -6.38 -0.16
N GLU A 248 24.43 -7.39 -0.41
CA GLU A 248 23.99 -8.68 -0.95
C GLU A 248 23.50 -9.59 0.18
N ILE A 249 22.27 -10.07 0.07
CA ILE A 249 21.63 -10.99 1.00
C ILE A 249 21.41 -12.34 0.31
N GLU A 250 21.86 -13.38 0.99
CA GLU A 250 21.59 -14.76 0.63
C GLU A 250 20.71 -15.42 1.70
N ILE A 251 19.64 -16.07 1.26
CA ILE A 251 18.76 -16.87 2.10
C ILE A 251 18.70 -18.29 1.50
N PRO A 252 19.60 -19.19 1.92
CA PRO A 252 19.64 -20.56 1.43
C PRO A 252 18.43 -21.34 1.93
N GLU A 253 18.04 -22.37 1.16
CA GLU A 253 17.02 -23.37 1.54
C GLU A 253 15.70 -22.75 2.03
N ILE A 254 15.32 -21.58 1.48
CA ILE A 254 14.19 -20.79 2.00
C ILE A 254 12.87 -21.57 1.95
N ARG A 255 12.67 -22.42 0.94
CA ARG A 255 11.47 -23.26 0.83
C ARG A 255 11.36 -24.23 1.99
N GLU A 256 12.46 -24.90 2.34
CA GLU A 256 12.50 -25.83 3.46
C GLU A 256 12.33 -25.11 4.79
N ALA A 257 13.02 -23.98 4.98
CA ALA A 257 12.93 -23.18 6.20
C ALA A 257 11.50 -22.71 6.47
N ILE A 258 10.78 -22.28 5.42
CA ILE A 258 9.37 -21.87 5.52
C ILE A 258 8.43 -23.07 5.73
N ALA A 259 8.72 -24.22 5.12
CA ALA A 259 7.84 -25.38 5.19
C ALA A 259 7.90 -26.12 6.54
N LYS A 260 9.10 -26.23 7.13
CA LYS A 260 9.35 -27.06 8.32
C LYS A 260 9.43 -26.27 9.63
N GLY A 261 9.60 -24.96 9.56
CA GLY A 261 9.84 -24.14 10.74
C GLY A 261 9.26 -22.74 10.60
N SER A 262 9.69 -21.86 11.50
CA SER A 262 9.36 -20.43 11.49
C SER A 262 10.58 -19.54 11.46
N THR A 263 11.79 -20.12 11.52
CA THR A 263 13.08 -19.41 11.54
C THR A 263 13.81 -19.64 10.24
N VAL A 264 14.34 -18.56 9.68
CA VAL A 264 15.03 -18.50 8.40
C VAL A 264 16.41 -17.93 8.66
N LYS A 265 17.46 -18.66 8.27
CA LYS A 265 18.83 -18.16 8.34
C LYS A 265 19.14 -17.36 7.09
N ALA A 266 19.71 -16.18 7.27
CA ALA A 266 20.12 -15.31 6.19
C ALA A 266 21.57 -14.86 6.40
N ARG A 267 22.26 -14.58 5.30
CA ARG A 267 23.64 -14.10 5.29
C ARG A 267 23.71 -12.78 4.54
N ASN A 268 24.34 -11.78 5.17
CA ASN A 268 24.83 -10.61 4.47
C ASN A 268 26.20 -10.96 3.88
N VAL A 269 26.25 -11.16 2.57
CA VAL A 269 27.45 -11.61 1.85
C VAL A 269 28.47 -10.46 1.79
N THR A 270 28.02 -9.24 1.54
CA THR A 270 28.86 -8.04 1.45
C THR A 270 29.67 -7.80 2.72
N LYS A 271 29.04 -7.98 3.89
CA LYS A 271 29.66 -7.72 5.20
C LYS A 271 30.11 -8.98 5.95
N GLY A 272 29.83 -10.16 5.39
CA GLY A 272 30.32 -11.42 5.92
C GLY A 272 29.74 -11.85 7.27
N PHE A 273 28.46 -11.55 7.54
CA PHE A 273 27.80 -12.00 8.77
C PHE A 273 26.47 -12.70 8.51
N GLU A 274 26.08 -13.55 9.46
CA GLU A 274 24.78 -14.24 9.47
C GLU A 274 23.83 -13.59 10.46
N PHE A 275 22.54 -13.67 10.15
CA PHE A 275 21.45 -13.25 11.01
C PHE A 275 20.25 -14.17 10.83
N GLU A 276 19.36 -14.16 11.83
CA GLU A 276 18.12 -14.91 11.77
C GLU A 276 16.93 -13.98 11.52
N ALA A 277 16.00 -14.47 10.72
CA ALA A 277 14.69 -13.89 10.55
C ALA A 277 13.63 -14.95 10.88
N ARG A 278 12.39 -14.51 11.09
CA ARG A 278 11.26 -15.35 11.43
C ARG A 278 10.05 -15.01 10.59
N HIS A 279 9.12 -15.94 10.44
CA HIS A 279 7.82 -15.66 9.86
C HIS A 279 6.69 -16.15 10.77
N THR A 280 5.51 -15.56 10.60
CA THR A 280 4.28 -15.93 11.32
C THR A 280 3.23 -16.53 10.38
N LEU A 281 3.67 -17.12 9.27
CA LEU A 281 2.79 -17.74 8.27
C LEU A 281 2.02 -18.92 8.86
N THR A 282 0.72 -18.98 8.56
CA THR A 282 -0.13 -20.16 8.79
C THR A 282 0.15 -21.24 7.74
N GLY A 283 -0.27 -22.49 7.98
CA GLY A 283 -0.08 -23.60 7.04
C GLY A 283 -0.58 -23.29 5.62
N ARG A 284 -1.78 -22.70 5.49
CA ARG A 284 -2.29 -22.26 4.18
C ARG A 284 -1.44 -21.16 3.53
N GLN A 285 -0.92 -20.23 4.32
CA GLN A 285 -0.05 -19.17 3.80
C GLN A 285 1.32 -19.70 3.36
N ILE A 286 1.82 -20.74 4.02
CA ILE A 286 3.02 -21.48 3.59
C ILE A 286 2.77 -22.08 2.21
N GLU A 287 1.68 -22.83 2.00
CA GLU A 287 1.33 -23.39 0.69
C GLU A 287 1.22 -22.30 -0.40
N ILE A 288 0.60 -21.16 -0.07
CA ILE A 288 0.46 -20.02 -0.97
C ILE A 288 1.83 -19.45 -1.38
N ILE A 289 2.72 -19.21 -0.41
CA ILE A 289 4.06 -18.68 -0.67
C ILE A 289 4.88 -19.66 -1.53
N LEU A 290 4.85 -20.95 -1.20
CA LEU A 290 5.61 -21.98 -1.93
C LEU A 290 5.20 -22.09 -3.40
N ALA A 291 3.92 -21.92 -3.69
CA ALA A 291 3.37 -21.87 -5.05
C ALA A 291 3.70 -20.56 -5.80
N GLY A 292 4.26 -19.54 -5.13
CA GLY A 292 4.55 -18.23 -5.73
C GLY A 292 3.42 -17.21 -5.57
N GLY A 293 2.41 -17.49 -4.78
CA GLY A 293 1.30 -16.60 -4.50
C GLY A 293 -0.07 -17.25 -4.68
N ARG A 294 -1.11 -16.50 -4.31
CA ARG A 294 -2.46 -17.05 -4.14
C ARG A 294 -3.08 -17.50 -5.46
N LEU A 295 -2.81 -16.78 -6.55
CA LEU A 295 -3.33 -17.12 -7.87
C LEU A 295 -2.74 -18.45 -8.37
N ALA A 296 -1.42 -18.63 -8.24
CA ALA A 296 -0.73 -19.88 -8.60
C ALA A 296 -1.23 -21.05 -7.74
N TYR A 297 -1.29 -20.87 -6.42
CA TYR A 297 -1.84 -21.85 -5.49
C TYR A 297 -3.27 -22.28 -5.86
N THR A 298 -4.14 -21.33 -6.24
CA THR A 298 -5.54 -21.62 -6.57
C THR A 298 -5.66 -22.37 -7.90
N LYS A 299 -4.78 -22.07 -8.87
CA LYS A 299 -4.66 -22.82 -10.12
C LYS A 299 -4.20 -24.26 -9.88
N GLU A 300 -3.20 -24.47 -9.03
CA GLU A 300 -2.70 -25.81 -8.69
C GLU A 300 -3.73 -26.68 -7.99
N LYS A 301 -4.58 -26.10 -7.13
CA LYS A 301 -5.65 -26.82 -6.42
C LYS A 301 -6.89 -27.10 -7.28
N GLY A 302 -6.89 -26.73 -8.57
CA GLY A 302 -8.01 -26.99 -9.49
C GLY A 302 -9.28 -26.19 -9.16
N ALA A 303 -9.16 -25.04 -8.51
CA ALA A 303 -10.30 -24.19 -8.15
C ALA A 303 -10.71 -23.20 -9.26
N PHE A 304 -10.40 -23.52 -10.53
CA PHE A 304 -10.78 -22.79 -11.73
C PHE A 304 -11.09 -23.75 -12.88
#